data_AF-A0A164P532-F1
#
_entry.id   AF-A0A164P532-F1
#
_cell.length_a   1.000
_cell.length_b   1.000
_cell.length_c   1.000
_cell.angle_alpha   90.00
_cell.angle_beta   90.00
_cell.angle_gamma   90.00
#
_symmetry.space_group_name_H-M   'P 1'
#
loop_
_entity.id
_entity.type
_entity.pdbx_description
1 polymer ?
#
loop_
_entity_poly.entity_id
_entity_poly.type
_entity_poly.pdbx_seq_one_letter_code
_entity_poly.pdbx_strand_id
1 'polypeptide(L)'
;GISIWLVPAENSPERTTLERLIASLANTHDAPIFQPHITFATFPSDLDVTRIESALAQVDLLRDIRFADVKTGSTFFQSVFISVVPDPVLEEHQTTVHDVLGLPKKTPEFPHISLFYGDHRKQEIADELRLSGIVKEVEGGISVAGLQGFKLAPPWIVLCDGPVSDWRVLKKLSH
;
A
#
# COMPACT_ATOMS: atom_id res chain seq x y z
N GLY A 1 -7.89 2.13 -12.90
CA GLY A 1 -8.47 0.77 -12.90
C GLY A 1 -8.99 0.44 -11.53
N ILE A 2 -9.45 -0.80 -11.31
CA ILE A 2 -9.80 -1.30 -9.96
C ILE A 2 -8.55 -1.87 -9.32
N SER A 3 -8.19 -1.40 -8.13
CA SER A 3 -7.05 -1.90 -7.35
C SER A 3 -7.52 -2.62 -6.10
N ILE A 4 -6.79 -3.66 -5.74
CA ILE A 4 -6.94 -4.38 -4.47
C ILE A 4 -5.91 -3.82 -3.50
N TRP A 5 -6.39 -3.28 -2.39
CA TRP A 5 -5.57 -2.68 -1.36
C TRP A 5 -5.51 -3.59 -0.14
N LEU A 6 -4.29 -3.97 0.26
CA LEU A 6 -4.05 -4.56 1.58
C LEU A 6 -3.81 -3.39 2.54
N VAL A 7 -4.64 -3.29 3.57
CA VAL A 7 -4.64 -2.15 4.49
C VAL A 7 -4.30 -2.60 5.90
N PRO A 8 -3.74 -1.72 6.74
CA PRO A 8 -3.64 -1.98 8.18
C PRO A 8 -5.02 -2.20 8.80
N ALA A 9 -5.08 -3.02 9.86
CA ALA A 9 -6.29 -3.30 10.62
C ALA A 9 -7.09 -2.03 10.96
N GLU A 10 -8.42 -2.10 10.85
CA GLU A 10 -9.29 -0.97 11.19
C GLU A 10 -9.16 -0.59 12.66
N ASN A 11 -9.20 0.72 12.95
CA ASN A 11 -9.02 1.30 14.29
C ASN A 11 -7.70 0.94 15.00
N SER A 12 -6.69 0.47 14.26
CA SER A 12 -5.38 0.15 14.83
C SER A 12 -4.52 1.40 15.05
N PRO A 13 -3.65 1.42 16.09
CA PRO A 13 -2.65 2.46 16.26
C PRO A 13 -1.71 2.61 15.07
N GLU A 14 -1.40 1.50 14.39
CA GLU A 14 -0.55 1.44 13.20
C GLU A 14 -1.16 2.24 12.06
N ARG A 15 -2.45 1.97 11.77
CA ARG A 15 -3.22 2.71 10.75
C ARG A 15 -3.21 4.20 11.04
N THR A 16 -3.61 4.58 12.25
CA THR A 16 -3.71 5.97 12.70
C THR A 16 -2.37 6.70 12.61
N THR A 17 -1.28 5.99 12.87
CA THR A 17 0.08 6.56 12.82
C THR A 17 0.54 6.77 11.39
N LEU A 18 0.30 5.80 10.49
CA LEU A 18 0.61 5.95 9.07
C LEU A 18 -0.25 7.02 8.40
N GLU A 19 -1.55 7.09 8.69
CA GLU A 19 -2.45 8.14 8.18
C GLU A 19 -1.98 9.53 8.59
N ARG A 20 -1.58 9.72 9.85
CA ARG A 20 -1.03 11.00 10.33
C ARG A 20 0.28 11.36 9.64
N LEU A 21 1.16 10.40 9.43
CA LEU A 21 2.43 10.62 8.72
C LEU A 21 2.18 11.03 7.27
N ILE A 22 1.34 10.29 6.53
CA ILE A 22 0.96 10.59 5.15
C ILE A 22 0.32 11.99 5.07
N ALA A 23 -0.64 12.28 5.94
CA ALA A 23 -1.32 13.58 5.96
C ALA A 23 -0.35 14.73 6.28
N SER A 24 0.59 14.53 7.21
CA SER A 24 1.61 15.54 7.51
C SER A 24 2.47 15.84 6.30
N LEU A 25 3.00 14.81 5.63
CA LEU A 25 3.83 14.97 4.43
C LEU A 25 3.03 15.62 3.29
N ALA A 26 1.82 15.15 3.06
CA ALA A 26 0.93 15.69 2.04
C ALA A 26 0.64 17.19 2.25
N ASN A 27 0.30 17.59 3.47
CA ASN A 27 0.03 18.99 3.80
C ASN A 27 1.27 19.89 3.70
N THR A 28 2.44 19.39 4.12
CA THR A 28 3.70 20.15 4.04
C THR A 28 4.12 20.43 2.60
N HIS A 29 3.76 19.56 1.67
CA HIS A 29 4.23 19.59 0.29
C HIS A 29 3.12 19.78 -0.75
N ASP A 30 1.92 20.18 -0.34
CA ASP A 30 0.75 20.36 -1.22
C ASP A 30 0.48 19.16 -2.15
N ALA A 31 0.46 17.96 -1.55
CA ALA A 31 0.25 16.70 -2.25
C ALA A 31 -1.05 16.01 -1.84
N PRO A 32 -1.54 15.05 -2.64
CA PRO A 32 -2.75 14.32 -2.30
C PRO A 32 -2.61 13.48 -1.03
N ILE A 33 -3.66 13.47 -0.20
CA ILE A 33 -3.80 12.57 0.94
C ILE A 33 -4.48 11.27 0.46
N PHE A 34 -4.00 10.13 0.93
CA PHE A 34 -4.55 8.81 0.63
C PHE A 34 -4.44 7.89 1.85
N GLN A 35 -5.14 6.75 1.81
CA GLN A 35 -5.12 5.76 2.88
C GLN A 35 -3.84 4.94 2.83
N PRO A 36 -3.20 4.54 3.94
CA PRO A 36 -2.05 3.64 3.90
C PRO A 36 -2.46 2.27 3.36
N HIS A 37 -1.83 1.84 2.27
CA HIS A 37 -2.13 0.57 1.62
C HIS A 37 -0.91 0.00 0.90
N ILE A 38 -0.93 -1.32 0.67
CA ILE A 38 -0.13 -2.00 -0.35
C ILE A 38 -1.06 -2.31 -1.52
N THR A 39 -0.66 -1.94 -2.74
CA THR A 39 -1.39 -2.37 -3.94
C THR A 39 -1.07 -3.84 -4.22
N PHE A 40 -2.04 -4.72 -4.00
CA PHE A 40 -1.92 -6.16 -4.24
C PHE A 40 -2.10 -6.52 -5.70
N ALA A 41 -3.09 -5.94 -6.38
CA ALA A 41 -3.32 -6.17 -7.80
C ALA A 41 -4.11 -5.01 -8.40
N THR A 42 -3.98 -4.79 -9.70
CA THR A 42 -4.78 -3.79 -10.43
C THR A 42 -5.36 -4.42 -11.69
N PHE A 43 -6.64 -4.15 -11.92
CA PHE A 43 -7.45 -4.68 -13.00
C PHE A 43 -8.11 -3.55 -13.81
N PRO A 44 -8.63 -3.85 -15.02
CA PRO A 44 -9.46 -2.92 -15.78
C PRO A 44 -10.65 -2.39 -14.95
N SER A 45 -11.07 -1.14 -15.21
CA SER A 45 -12.13 -0.49 -14.41
C SER A 45 -13.54 -1.01 -14.70
N ASP A 46 -13.72 -1.74 -15.80
CA ASP A 46 -14.96 -2.41 -16.19
C ASP A 46 -15.06 -3.86 -15.68
N LEU A 47 -14.05 -4.36 -14.96
CA LEU A 47 -14.09 -5.70 -14.38
C LEU A 47 -15.16 -5.76 -13.27
N ASP A 48 -16.00 -6.79 -13.34
CA ASP A 48 -17.03 -7.05 -12.34
C ASP A 48 -16.42 -7.29 -10.95
N VAL A 49 -16.79 -6.43 -10.00
CA VAL A 49 -16.35 -6.48 -8.59
C VAL A 49 -16.68 -7.83 -7.96
N THR A 50 -17.79 -8.48 -8.31
CA THR A 50 -18.17 -9.78 -7.74
C THR A 50 -17.22 -10.92 -8.18
N ARG A 51 -16.63 -10.82 -9.38
CA ARG A 51 -15.59 -11.75 -9.83
C ARG A 51 -14.31 -11.57 -9.02
N ILE A 52 -13.95 -10.32 -8.74
CA ILE A 52 -12.79 -9.98 -7.90
C ILE A 52 -12.98 -10.53 -6.48
N GLU A 53 -14.15 -10.33 -5.89
CA GLU A 53 -14.51 -10.89 -4.58
C GLU A 53 -14.40 -12.42 -4.56
N SER A 54 -14.95 -13.09 -5.58
CA SER A 54 -14.92 -14.55 -5.69
C SER A 54 -13.50 -15.09 -5.82
N ALA A 55 -12.60 -14.35 -6.48
CA ALA A 55 -11.19 -14.70 -6.55
C ALA A 55 -10.47 -14.48 -5.21
N LEU A 56 -10.74 -13.36 -4.52
CA LEU A 56 -10.17 -13.07 -3.21
C LEU A 56 -10.65 -14.04 -2.12
N ALA A 57 -11.85 -14.60 -2.24
CA ALA A 57 -12.37 -15.61 -1.32
C ALA A 57 -11.60 -16.95 -1.36
N GLN A 58 -10.74 -17.17 -2.36
CA GLN A 58 -9.92 -18.38 -2.49
C GLN A 58 -8.54 -18.26 -1.82
N VAL A 59 -8.20 -17.09 -1.29
CA VAL A 59 -6.88 -16.80 -0.72
C VAL A 59 -7.00 -16.18 0.67
N ASP A 60 -6.08 -16.54 1.57
CA ASP A 60 -5.97 -15.89 2.88
C ASP A 60 -4.94 -14.75 2.83
N LEU A 61 -5.42 -13.52 2.98
CA LEU A 61 -4.57 -12.33 2.93
C LEU A 61 -4.25 -11.79 4.33
N LEU A 62 -4.72 -12.41 5.40
CA LEU A 62 -4.43 -11.96 6.76
C LEU A 62 -2.99 -12.33 7.14
N ARG A 63 -2.12 -11.32 7.24
CA ARG A 63 -0.71 -11.51 7.59
C ARG A 63 -0.14 -10.33 8.37
N ASP A 64 0.98 -10.57 9.03
CA ASP A 64 1.85 -9.53 9.57
C ASP A 64 2.80 -9.02 8.48
N ILE A 65 2.72 -7.74 8.16
CA ILE A 65 3.65 -7.05 7.26
C ILE A 65 4.80 -6.47 8.08
N ARG A 66 6.03 -6.62 7.59
CA ARG A 66 7.23 -5.99 8.17
C ARG A 66 7.85 -4.98 7.22
N PHE A 67 8.34 -3.88 7.76
CA PHE A 67 9.00 -2.82 7.01
C PHE A 67 10.47 -3.16 6.76
N ALA A 68 10.89 -3.07 5.50
CA ALA A 68 12.26 -3.35 5.08
C ALA A 68 13.11 -2.07 5.04
N ASP A 69 12.65 -1.04 4.33
CA ASP A 69 13.37 0.23 4.16
C ASP A 69 12.45 1.34 3.63
N VAL A 70 12.83 2.62 3.78
CA VAL A 70 12.21 3.76 3.11
C VAL A 70 12.99 4.09 1.84
N LYS A 71 12.33 4.00 0.69
CA LYS A 71 12.93 4.22 -0.62
C LYS A 71 12.24 5.35 -1.36
N THR A 72 12.94 5.84 -2.36
CA THR A 72 12.42 6.76 -3.36
C THR A 72 12.32 6.06 -4.70
N GLY A 73 11.40 6.49 -5.55
CA GLY A 73 11.23 5.96 -6.89
C GLY A 73 11.11 7.04 -7.96
N SER A 74 11.10 6.62 -9.21
CA SER A 74 11.12 7.52 -10.37
C SER A 74 9.73 8.04 -10.74
N THR A 75 8.64 7.41 -10.30
CA THR A 75 7.27 7.76 -10.70
C THR A 75 6.56 8.60 -9.64
N PHE A 76 5.45 9.24 -10.03
CA PHE A 76 4.60 10.04 -9.13
C PHE A 76 4.06 9.22 -7.95
N PHE A 77 3.54 8.02 -8.23
CA PHE A 77 2.94 7.12 -7.23
C PHE A 77 3.97 6.32 -6.41
N GLN A 78 5.22 6.26 -6.86
CA GLN A 78 6.33 5.68 -6.11
C GLN A 78 7.33 6.77 -5.77
N SER A 79 6.86 7.84 -5.12
CA SER A 79 7.72 8.98 -4.80
C SER A 79 8.58 8.72 -3.57
N VAL A 80 7.94 8.62 -2.39
CA VAL A 80 8.56 8.13 -1.15
C VAL A 80 7.68 7.04 -0.59
N PHE A 81 8.25 5.88 -0.30
CA PHE A 81 7.49 4.70 0.13
C PHE A 81 8.29 3.82 1.08
N ILE A 82 7.57 3.09 1.93
CA ILE A 82 8.11 1.99 2.72
C ILE A 82 8.09 0.74 1.86
N SER A 83 9.25 0.19 1.52
CA SER A 83 9.35 -1.17 1.00
C SER A 83 9.10 -2.18 2.12
N VAL A 84 8.36 -3.25 1.83
CA VAL A 84 8.09 -4.30 2.82
C VAL A 84 8.95 -5.53 2.58
N VAL A 85 9.16 -6.32 3.62
CA VAL A 85 9.85 -7.60 3.49
C VAL A 85 9.03 -8.51 2.54
N PRO A 86 9.65 -9.11 1.51
CA PRO A 86 8.95 -10.00 0.60
C PRO A 86 8.25 -11.15 1.32
N ASP A 87 7.01 -11.44 0.90
CA ASP A 87 6.21 -12.55 1.39
C ASP A 87 5.85 -13.45 0.21
N PRO A 88 6.51 -14.61 0.06
CA PRO A 88 6.26 -15.54 -1.05
C PRO A 88 4.81 -16.01 -1.12
N VAL A 89 4.10 -16.07 0.01
CA VAL A 89 2.72 -16.56 0.03
C VAL A 89 1.76 -15.49 -0.45
N LEU A 90 2.04 -14.19 -0.21
CA LEU A 90 1.30 -13.11 -0.88
C LEU A 90 1.54 -13.12 -2.39
N GLU A 91 2.75 -13.43 -2.84
CA GLU A 91 3.04 -13.55 -4.27
C GLU A 91 2.31 -14.73 -4.93
N GLU A 92 2.24 -15.87 -4.25
CA GLU A 92 1.45 -17.02 -4.67
C GLU A 92 -0.04 -16.66 -4.75
N HIS A 93 -0.60 -16.04 -3.71
CA HIS A 93 -2.00 -15.61 -3.68
C HIS A 93 -2.33 -14.62 -4.80
N GLN A 94 -1.41 -13.71 -5.11
CA GLN A 94 -1.57 -12.79 -6.23
C GLN A 94 -1.66 -13.54 -7.56
N THR A 95 -0.82 -14.57 -7.74
CA THR A 95 -0.84 -15.45 -8.91
C THR A 95 -2.18 -16.19 -9.00
N THR A 96 -2.64 -16.81 -7.91
CA THR A 96 -3.94 -17.48 -7.84
C THR A 96 -5.10 -16.55 -8.22
N VAL A 97 -5.14 -15.32 -7.69
CA VAL A 97 -6.19 -14.35 -8.01
C VAL A 97 -6.17 -13.98 -9.49
N HIS A 98 -5.00 -13.79 -10.08
CA HIS A 98 -4.85 -13.51 -11.51
C HIS A 98 -5.33 -14.68 -12.38
N ASP A 99 -4.98 -15.91 -12.01
CA ASP A 99 -5.38 -17.14 -12.71
C ASP A 99 -6.89 -17.35 -12.68
N VAL A 100 -7.53 -17.18 -11.50
CA VAL A 100 -8.99 -17.27 -11.34
C VAL A 100 -9.71 -16.23 -12.20
N LEU A 101 -9.16 -15.03 -12.32
CA LEU A 101 -9.74 -13.97 -13.13
C LEU A 101 -9.46 -14.13 -14.63
N GLY A 102 -8.49 -14.98 -15.01
CA GLY A 102 -8.02 -15.15 -16.37
C GLY A 102 -7.31 -13.89 -16.91
N LEU A 103 -6.66 -13.13 -16.04
CA LEU A 103 -6.01 -11.86 -16.37
C LEU A 103 -4.50 -11.93 -16.13
N PRO A 104 -3.67 -11.38 -17.04
CA PRO A 104 -2.22 -11.46 -16.89
C PRO A 104 -1.74 -10.73 -15.64
N LYS A 105 -0.79 -11.36 -14.93
CA LYS A 105 -0.08 -10.75 -13.81
C LYS A 105 0.78 -9.58 -14.32
N LYS A 106 0.29 -8.35 -14.10
CA LYS A 106 1.00 -7.10 -14.38
C LYS A 106 1.28 -6.39 -13.07
N THR A 107 1.99 -7.04 -12.16
CA THR A 107 2.24 -6.45 -10.83
C THR A 107 3.56 -5.69 -10.76
N PRO A 108 3.63 -4.63 -9.94
CA PRO A 108 4.90 -4.01 -9.59
C PRO A 108 5.82 -5.05 -8.94
N GLU A 109 7.10 -5.03 -9.28
CA GLU A 109 8.11 -5.96 -8.74
C GLU A 109 8.23 -5.92 -7.20
N PHE A 110 7.72 -4.87 -6.53
CA PHE A 110 7.99 -4.65 -5.10
C PHE A 110 6.74 -4.21 -4.33
N PRO A 111 6.29 -4.98 -3.32
CA PRO A 111 5.25 -4.54 -2.41
C PRO A 111 5.76 -3.36 -1.56
N HIS A 112 4.96 -2.30 -1.48
CA HIS A 112 5.32 -1.08 -0.76
C HIS A 112 4.09 -0.35 -0.24
N ILE A 113 4.30 0.51 0.75
CA ILE A 113 3.32 1.47 1.27
C ILE A 113 3.82 2.87 0.92
N SER A 114 3.10 3.58 0.06
CA SER A 114 3.46 4.96 -0.26
C SER A 114 3.25 5.87 0.95
N LEU A 115 4.21 6.76 1.19
CA LEU A 115 4.16 7.80 2.22
C LEU A 115 3.84 9.17 1.61
N PHE A 116 4.20 9.35 0.35
CA PHE A 116 4.07 10.61 -0.38
C PHE A 116 3.90 10.34 -1.87
N TYR A 117 3.06 11.14 -2.53
CA TYR A 117 2.94 11.21 -3.98
C TYR A 117 3.37 12.58 -4.48
N GLY A 118 4.24 12.62 -5.48
CA GLY A 118 4.75 13.88 -6.00
C GLY A 118 6.04 13.70 -6.79
N ASP A 119 6.32 14.63 -7.69
CA ASP A 119 7.48 14.52 -8.61
C ASP A 119 8.73 15.23 -8.12
N HIS A 120 8.64 16.01 -7.04
CA HIS A 120 9.72 16.84 -6.53
C HIS A 120 10.13 16.41 -5.11
N ARG A 121 11.35 16.79 -4.71
CA ARG A 121 11.87 16.69 -3.33
C ARG A 121 11.84 15.29 -2.69
N LYS A 122 11.68 14.23 -3.49
CA LYS A 122 11.56 12.83 -3.00
C LYS A 122 12.73 12.43 -2.09
N GLN A 123 13.95 12.72 -2.52
CA GLN A 123 15.16 12.40 -1.77
C GLN A 123 15.27 13.23 -0.49
N GLU A 124 15.02 14.54 -0.59
CA GLU A 124 15.02 15.44 0.58
C GLU A 124 14.03 14.97 1.64
N ILE A 125 12.80 14.62 1.26
CA ILE A 125 11.77 14.11 2.17
C ILE A 125 12.25 12.81 2.84
N ALA A 126 12.81 11.88 2.08
CA ALA A 126 13.32 10.62 2.63
C ALA A 126 14.49 10.84 3.61
N ASP A 127 15.35 11.81 3.34
CA ASP A 127 16.47 12.17 4.20
C ASP A 127 15.99 12.90 5.47
N GLU A 128 15.04 13.83 5.35
CA GLU A 128 14.41 14.51 6.49
C GLU A 128 13.72 13.52 7.44
N LEU A 129 13.04 12.50 6.91
CA LEU A 129 12.44 11.43 7.71
C LEU A 129 13.49 10.65 8.53
N ARG A 130 14.69 10.43 7.97
CA ARG A 130 15.80 9.79 8.68
C ARG A 130 16.43 10.71 9.72
N LEU A 131 16.74 11.95 9.33
CA LEU A 131 17.39 12.94 10.19
C LEU A 131 16.54 13.34 11.40
N SER A 132 15.21 13.41 11.24
CA SER A 132 14.26 13.67 12.32
C SER A 132 14.05 12.46 13.24
N GLY A 133 14.60 11.29 12.90
CA GLY A 133 14.39 10.05 13.64
C GLY A 133 12.99 9.46 13.48
N ILE A 134 12.20 9.90 12.50
CA ILE A 134 10.95 9.23 12.14
C ILE A 134 11.27 7.84 11.56
N VAL A 135 12.31 7.74 10.74
CA VAL A 135 12.86 6.46 10.27
C VAL A 135 14.09 6.11 11.08
N LYS A 136 14.12 4.91 11.65
CA LYS A 136 15.28 4.39 12.39
C LYS A 136 15.58 2.95 11.97
N GLU A 137 16.84 2.62 11.82
CA GLU A 137 17.28 1.23 11.68
C GLU A 137 17.00 0.45 12.96
N VAL A 138 16.52 -0.78 12.82
CA VAL A 138 16.30 -1.73 13.91
C VAL A 138 16.78 -3.11 13.47
N GLU A 139 16.88 -4.05 14.40
CA GLU A 139 17.25 -5.41 14.05
C GLU A 139 16.24 -6.02 13.06
N GLY A 140 16.72 -6.40 11.87
CA GLY A 140 15.92 -7.07 10.86
C GLY A 140 15.01 -6.16 10.00
N GLY A 141 15.21 -4.83 10.03
CA GLY A 141 14.49 -3.88 9.17
C GLY A 141 14.60 -2.43 9.65
N ILE A 142 13.49 -1.70 9.51
CA ILE A 142 13.37 -0.32 9.99
C ILE A 142 12.15 -0.14 10.87
N SER A 143 12.17 0.91 11.69
CA SER A 143 10.96 1.50 12.27
C SER A 143 10.62 2.80 11.57
N VAL A 144 9.34 3.04 11.31
CA VAL A 144 8.80 4.28 10.74
C VAL A 144 7.74 4.81 11.68
N ALA A 145 7.96 6.00 12.24
CA ALA A 145 7.13 6.61 13.28
C ALA A 145 6.88 5.64 14.48
N GLY A 146 7.88 4.84 14.82
CA GLY A 146 7.82 3.83 15.90
C GLY A 146 7.18 2.50 15.51
N LEU A 147 6.74 2.32 14.26
CA LEU A 147 6.17 1.07 13.76
C LEU A 147 7.19 0.27 12.97
N GLN A 148 7.23 -1.05 13.15
CA GLN A 148 8.07 -1.95 12.33
C GLN A 148 7.25 -2.73 11.28
N GLY A 149 5.94 -2.49 11.23
CA GLY A 149 5.00 -3.32 10.51
C GLY A 149 3.55 -3.09 10.93
N PHE A 150 2.65 -3.89 10.38
CA PHE A 150 1.24 -3.93 10.79
C PHE A 150 0.56 -5.24 10.38
N LYS A 151 -0.55 -5.56 11.05
CA LYS A 151 -1.47 -6.63 10.65
C LYS A 151 -2.38 -6.18 9.52
N LEU A 152 -2.52 -7.02 8.50
CA LEU A 152 -3.48 -6.82 7.44
C LEU A 152 -4.91 -7.01 7.96
N ALA A 153 -5.78 -6.09 7.54
CA ALA A 153 -7.23 -6.27 7.60
C ALA A 153 -7.70 -6.99 6.31
N PRO A 154 -8.99 -7.41 6.27
CA PRO A 154 -9.65 -7.75 5.01
C PRO A 154 -9.38 -6.69 3.93
N PRO A 155 -9.09 -7.10 2.68
CA PRO A 155 -8.68 -6.17 1.64
C PRO A 155 -9.82 -5.27 1.19
N TRP A 156 -9.44 -4.13 0.58
CA TRP A 156 -10.38 -3.20 -0.04
C TRP A 156 -10.30 -3.31 -1.56
N ILE A 157 -11.46 -3.21 -2.22
CA ILE A 157 -11.59 -3.06 -3.66
C ILE A 157 -11.85 -1.59 -3.95
N VAL A 158 -10.95 -0.94 -4.67
CA VAL A 158 -10.93 0.53 -4.84
C VAL A 158 -10.84 0.89 -6.31
N LEU A 159 -11.74 1.74 -6.79
CA LEU A 159 -11.60 2.35 -8.11
C LEU A 159 -10.59 3.49 -8.03
N CYS A 160 -9.50 3.37 -8.75
CA CYS A 160 -8.41 4.34 -8.81
C CYS A 160 -8.32 5.00 -10.20
N ASP A 161 -9.46 5.41 -10.76
CA ASP A 161 -9.51 6.16 -12.02
C ASP A 161 -9.39 7.66 -11.73
N GLY A 162 -8.62 8.38 -12.55
CA GLY A 162 -8.45 9.82 -12.42
C GLY A 162 -7.51 10.24 -11.26
N PRO A 163 -7.61 11.50 -10.82
CA PRO A 163 -6.80 12.01 -9.71
C PRO A 163 -7.12 11.29 -8.40
N VAL A 164 -6.19 11.33 -7.45
CA VAL A 164 -6.31 10.65 -6.14
C VAL A 164 -7.57 11.09 -5.37
N SER A 165 -8.03 12.32 -5.56
CA SER A 165 -9.29 12.84 -4.99
C SER A 165 -10.54 12.09 -5.44
N ASP A 166 -10.49 11.44 -6.60
CA ASP A 166 -11.62 10.77 -7.23
C ASP A 166 -11.65 9.27 -6.92
N TRP A 167 -10.60 8.78 -6.24
CA TRP A 167 -10.51 7.39 -5.86
C TRP A 167 -11.60 7.04 -4.85
N ARG A 168 -12.29 5.92 -5.09
CA ARG A 168 -13.43 5.50 -4.27
C ARG A 168 -13.35 4.04 -3.88
N VAL A 169 -13.61 3.76 -2.62
CA VAL A 169 -13.77 2.38 -2.14
C VAL A 169 -15.07 1.83 -2.70
N LEU A 170 -14.97 0.81 -3.56
CA LEU A 170 -16.13 0.08 -4.09
C LEU A 170 -16.65 -0.91 -3.06
N LYS A 171 -15.73 -1.59 -2.36
CA LYS A 171 -16.07 -2.54 -1.30
C LYS A 171 -14.92 -2.71 -0.31
N LYS A 172 -15.26 -2.84 0.97
CA LYS A 172 -14.37 -3.40 1.99
C LYS A 172 -14.82 -4.84 2.24
N LEU A 173 -13.92 -5.81 2.10
CA LEU A 173 -14.30 -7.19 2.41
C LEU A 173 -14.46 -7.35 3.93
N SER A 174 -15.25 -8.33 4.32
CA SER A 174 -15.38 -8.80 5.70
C SER A 174 -15.20 -10.30 5.68
N HIS A 175 -14.52 -10.85 6.68
CA HIS A 175 -14.55 -12.29 6.95
C HIS A 175 -15.82 -12.64 7.72
#